data_AF-A0AA95L2F7-F1
#
_entry.id   AF-A0AA95L2F7-F1
#
_cell.length_a   1.000
_cell.length_b   1.000
_cell.length_c   1.000
_cell.angle_alpha   90.00
_cell.angle_beta   90.00
_cell.angle_gamma   90.00
#
_symmetry.space_group_name_H-M   'P 1'
#
loop_
_entity.id
_entity.type
_entity.pdbx_description
1 polymer ?
#
loop_
_entity_poly.entity_id
_entity_poly.type
_entity_poly.pdbx_seq_one_letter_code
_entity_poly.pdbx_strand_id
1 'polypeptide(L)'
;MLWSNTYLIGTWAAFRDVVALPDGSVIVAGRMSSSEISGSLAVNAKINRVGELVWVKRNESDQIHSMIPSRDGNMILTRYIKDENRYYLQTMNSAGTVLSDLRRFHPLSQFGLDIEKCTRSAQCILEFYR
;
A
#
# COMPACT_ATOMS: atom_id res chain seq x y z
N MET A 1 -17.33 19.01 -2.45
CA MET A 1 -16.50 19.81 -1.53
C MET A 1 -15.10 19.25 -1.60
N LEU A 2 -14.10 20.08 -1.92
CA LEU A 2 -12.69 19.70 -1.88
C LEU A 2 -12.16 20.10 -0.50
N TRP A 3 -11.66 19.15 0.28
CA TRP A 3 -10.99 19.42 1.56
C TRP A 3 -9.48 19.18 1.41
N SER A 4 -8.69 19.86 2.22
CA SER A 4 -7.25 19.60 2.37
C SER A 4 -6.90 19.51 3.85
N ASN A 5 -6.09 18.52 4.22
CA ASN A 5 -5.59 18.31 5.58
C ASN A 5 -4.11 17.97 5.53
N THR A 6 -3.38 18.28 6.61
CA THR A 6 -1.99 17.90 6.80
C THR A 6 -1.91 16.85 7.90
N TYR A 7 -1.16 15.77 7.64
CA TYR A 7 -1.02 14.65 8.56
C TYR A 7 0.41 14.56 9.08
N LEU A 8 0.57 14.52 10.40
CA LEU A 8 1.87 14.38 11.06
C LEU A 8 2.29 12.90 11.10
N ILE A 9 2.72 12.40 9.95
CA ILE A 9 3.19 11.03 9.79
C ILE A 9 4.71 11.07 9.60
N GLY A 10 5.44 10.87 10.71
CA GLY A 10 6.90 10.97 10.70
C GLY A 10 7.42 12.41 10.60
N THR A 11 8.73 12.57 10.39
CA THR A 11 9.34 13.88 10.15
C THR A 11 9.17 14.35 8.70
N TRP A 12 9.07 13.41 7.76
CA TRP A 12 8.45 13.59 6.44
C TRP A 12 7.73 12.30 6.04
N ALA A 13 6.74 12.39 5.15
CA ALA A 13 6.11 11.25 4.51
C ALA A 13 5.84 11.53 3.03
N ALA A 14 6.01 10.49 2.21
CA ALA A 14 5.65 10.48 0.80
C ALA A 14 4.80 9.24 0.53
N PHE A 15 3.57 9.45 0.06
CA PHE A 15 2.70 8.38 -0.39
C PHE A 15 3.02 8.05 -1.83
N ARG A 16 3.22 6.75 -2.08
CA ARG A 16 3.46 6.20 -3.40
C ARG A 16 2.17 5.88 -4.12
N ASP A 17 1.17 5.41 -3.37
CA ASP A 17 -0.08 4.95 -3.95
C ASP A 17 -1.27 5.21 -3.03
N VAL A 18 -2.45 5.31 -3.62
CA VAL A 18 -3.72 5.60 -2.95
C VAL A 18 -4.85 4.82 -3.60
N VAL A 19 -5.72 4.24 -2.77
CA VAL A 19 -6.96 3.62 -3.23
C VAL A 19 -8.16 4.25 -2.52
N ALA A 20 -9.20 4.56 -3.29
CA ALA A 20 -10.49 4.96 -2.75
C ALA A 20 -11.36 3.74 -2.46
N LEU A 21 -12.07 3.76 -1.33
CA LEU A 21 -12.98 2.71 -0.90
C LEU A 21 -14.45 3.12 -1.14
N PRO A 22 -15.40 2.16 -1.21
CA PRO A 22 -16.82 2.46 -1.43
C PRO A 22 -17.46 3.35 -0.35
N ASP A 23 -16.91 3.37 0.87
CA ASP A 23 -17.37 4.22 1.97
C ASP A 23 -16.90 5.70 1.86
N GLY A 24 -16.15 6.02 0.80
CA GLY A 24 -15.55 7.33 0.55
C GLY A 24 -14.26 7.58 1.31
N SER A 25 -13.77 6.61 2.09
CA SER A 25 -12.42 6.67 2.68
C SER A 25 -11.36 6.36 1.63
N VAL A 26 -10.10 6.69 1.96
CA VAL A 26 -8.93 6.32 1.17
C VAL A 26 -7.92 5.59 2.03
N ILE A 27 -7.19 4.66 1.42
CA ILE A 27 -5.99 4.05 1.99
C ILE A 27 -4.80 4.52 1.18
N VAL A 28 -3.79 5.02 1.88
CA VAL A 28 -2.54 5.52 1.31
C VAL A 28 -1.38 4.64 1.79
N ALA A 29 -0.44 4.37 0.89
CA ALA A 29 0.76 3.58 1.17
C ALA A 29 2.00 4.35 0.73
N GLY A 30 3.09 4.26 1.49
CA GLY A 30 4.32 4.92 1.13
C GLY A 30 5.43 4.78 2.16
N ARG A 31 6.23 5.83 2.26
CA ARG A 31 7.41 5.89 3.12
C ARG A 31 7.34 7.11 4.02
N MET A 32 7.88 6.96 5.22
CA MET A 32 8.11 8.07 6.15
C MET A 32 9.53 8.02 6.70
N SER A 33 10.00 9.13 7.24
CA SER A 33 11.16 9.14 8.15
C SER A 33 10.71 9.30 9.60
N SER A 34 11.61 8.97 10.51
CA SER A 34 11.47 9.29 11.92
C SER A 34 12.75 9.94 12.44
N SER A 35 12.66 10.68 13.54
CA SER A 35 13.84 11.17 14.26
C SER A 35 14.60 10.06 15.00
N GLU A 36 13.93 8.93 15.26
CA GLU A 36 14.45 7.83 16.08
C GLU A 36 15.20 6.78 15.26
N ILE A 37 14.84 6.62 13.98
CA ILE A 37 15.38 5.59 13.10
C ILE A 37 15.95 6.23 11.84
N SER A 38 17.21 5.92 11.55
CA SER A 38 17.87 6.34 10.32
C SER A 38 17.28 5.64 9.09
N GLY A 39 16.90 6.43 8.08
CA GLY A 39 16.37 5.93 6.81
C GLY A 39 14.85 6.07 6.66
N SER A 40 14.31 5.56 5.56
CA SER A 40 12.87 5.58 5.28
C SER A 40 12.20 4.28 5.73
N LEU A 41 11.09 4.39 6.46
CA LEU A 41 10.26 3.31 6.96
C LEU A 41 8.98 3.22 6.14
N ALA A 42 8.45 2.01 5.98
CA ALA A 42 7.14 1.84 5.36
C ALA A 42 6.05 2.46 6.24
N VAL A 43 5.06 3.09 5.61
CA VAL A 43 3.87 3.60 6.29
C VAL A 43 2.63 3.41 5.45
N ASN A 44 1.55 3.02 6.12
CA ASN A 44 0.22 2.91 5.53
C ASN A 44 -0.77 3.64 6.42
N ALA A 45 -1.77 4.31 5.84
CA ALA A 45 -2.81 4.97 6.61
C ALA A 45 -4.17 4.86 5.94
N LYS A 46 -5.24 4.87 6.74
CA LYS A 46 -6.60 5.09 6.27
C LYS A 46 -7.08 6.46 6.71
N ILE A 47 -7.67 7.18 5.77
CA ILE A 47 -8.26 8.50 5.95
C ILE A 47 -9.74 8.39 5.59
N ASN A 48 -10.65 8.83 6.46
CA ASN A 48 -12.08 8.74 6.18
C ASN A 48 -12.54 9.82 5.17
N ARG A 49 -13.81 9.76 4.76
CA ARG A 49 -14.40 10.66 3.76
C ARG A 49 -14.37 12.15 4.13
N VAL A 50 -14.23 12.48 5.42
CA VAL A 50 -14.13 13.86 5.92
C VAL A 50 -12.67 14.29 6.15
N GLY A 51 -11.70 13.44 5.83
CA GLY A 51 -10.28 13.75 5.92
C GLY A 51 -9.64 13.51 7.29
N GLU A 52 -10.24 12.67 8.14
CA GLU A 52 -9.65 12.30 9.44
C GLU A 52 -8.88 10.99 9.33
N LEU A 53 -7.75 10.88 10.05
CA LEU A 53 -7.01 9.64 10.17
C LEU A 53 -7.80 8.62 11.00
N VAL A 54 -8.10 7.47 10.38
CA VAL A 54 -8.74 6.34 11.05
C VAL A 54 -7.69 5.43 11.68
N TRP A 55 -6.63 5.13 10.95
CA TRP A 55 -5.49 4.36 11.44
C TRP A 55 -4.21 4.70 10.67
N VAL A 56 -3.06 4.48 11.32
CA VAL A 56 -1.73 4.59 10.72
C VAL A 56 -0.88 3.42 11.19
N LYS A 57 -0.34 2.66 10.25
CA LYS A 57 0.62 1.58 10.48
C LYS A 57 2.00 2.07 10.11
N ARG A 58 2.89 2.15 11.10
CA ARG A 58 4.26 2.68 10.96
C ARG A 58 5.25 1.55 11.15
N ASN A 59 6.43 1.73 10.55
CA ASN A 59 7.57 0.84 10.72
C ASN A 59 7.27 -0.59 10.25
N GLU A 60 6.41 -0.73 9.23
CA GLU A 60 6.22 -2.02 8.58
C GLU A 60 7.52 -2.41 7.87
N SER A 61 7.87 -3.70 7.89
CA SER A 61 9.08 -4.21 7.24
C SER A 61 8.92 -4.34 5.71
N ASP A 62 7.67 -4.38 5.24
CA ASP A 62 7.27 -4.51 3.85
C ASP A 62 6.66 -3.21 3.31
N GLN A 63 7.09 -2.82 2.11
CA GLN A 63 6.58 -1.62 1.46
C GLN A 63 5.52 -1.98 0.45
N ILE A 64 4.33 -1.44 0.61
CA ILE A 64 3.30 -1.53 -0.43
C ILE A 64 3.69 -0.61 -1.60
N HIS A 65 3.74 -1.19 -2.80
CA HIS A 65 4.15 -0.49 -4.02
C HIS A 65 2.97 -0.07 -4.89
N SER A 66 1.93 -0.90 -4.93
CA SER A 66 0.71 -0.68 -5.71
C SER A 66 -0.46 -1.39 -5.03
N MET A 67 -1.66 -0.83 -5.17
CA MET A 67 -2.90 -1.28 -4.59
C MET A 67 -4.04 -1.03 -5.57
N ILE A 68 -4.92 -2.01 -5.71
CA ILE A 68 -6.19 -1.85 -6.39
C ILE A 68 -7.34 -2.40 -5.54
N PRO A 69 -8.56 -1.86 -5.67
CA PRO A 69 -9.71 -2.41 -4.98
C PRO A 69 -10.10 -3.77 -5.59
N SER A 70 -10.51 -4.70 -4.74
CA SER A 70 -11.14 -5.97 -5.11
C SER A 70 -12.66 -5.81 -5.13
N ARG A 71 -13.35 -6.65 -5.92
CA ARG A 71 -14.82 -6.76 -5.93
C ARG A 71 -15.40 -7.11 -4.56
N ASP A 72 -14.62 -7.81 -3.72
CA ASP A 72 -15.08 -8.30 -2.41
C ASP A 72 -14.92 -7.25 -1.30
N GLY A 73 -14.65 -5.99 -1.65
CA GLY A 73 -14.44 -4.90 -0.68
C GLY A 73 -13.06 -4.91 0.00
N ASN A 74 -12.20 -5.86 -0.38
CA ASN A 74 -10.79 -5.89 -0.01
C ASN A 74 -9.93 -5.13 -1.02
N MET A 75 -8.62 -5.17 -0.86
CA MET A 75 -7.63 -4.61 -1.77
C MET A 75 -6.62 -5.69 -2.15
N ILE A 76 -6.22 -5.71 -3.41
CA ILE A 76 -5.07 -6.48 -3.89
C ILE A 76 -3.89 -5.53 -3.97
N LEU A 77 -2.73 -5.95 -3.51
CA LEU A 77 -1.56 -5.08 -3.43
C LEU A 77 -0.27 -5.82 -3.75
N THR A 78 0.73 -5.08 -4.23
CA THR A 78 2.10 -5.56 -4.34
C THR A 78 2.91 -5.05 -3.15
N ARG A 79 3.73 -5.93 -2.58
CA ARG A 79 4.65 -5.60 -1.49
C ARG A 79 6.06 -5.92 -1.86
N TYR A 80 6.97 -5.06 -1.48
CA TYR A 80 8.40 -5.29 -1.56
C TYR A 80 8.95 -5.56 -0.15
N ILE A 81 9.49 -6.74 0.06
CA ILE A 81 10.22 -7.10 1.27
C ILE A 81 11.70 -6.88 1.00
N LYS A 82 12.27 -5.87 1.65
CA LYS A 82 13.66 -5.44 1.42
C LYS A 82 14.66 -6.54 1.75
N ASP A 83 14.48 -7.21 2.89
CA ASP A 83 15.41 -8.24 3.37
C ASP A 83 15.47 -9.46 2.45
N GLU A 84 14.39 -9.73 1.72
CA GLU A 84 14.32 -10.83 0.76
C GLU A 84 14.60 -10.39 -0.68
N ASN A 85 14.63 -9.09 -0.93
CA ASN A 85 14.64 -8.46 -2.26
C ASN A 85 13.57 -9.04 -3.19
N ARG A 86 12.32 -9.14 -2.71
CA ARG A 86 11.23 -9.84 -3.41
C ARG A 86 9.93 -9.07 -3.39
N TYR A 87 9.13 -9.33 -4.42
CA TYR A 87 7.77 -8.82 -4.53
C TYR A 87 6.73 -9.90 -4.26
N TYR A 88 5.67 -9.49 -3.60
CA TYR A 88 4.56 -10.35 -3.21
C TYR A 88 3.24 -9.71 -3.61
N LEU A 89 2.32 -10.52 -4.12
CA LEU A 89 0.93 -10.14 -4.28
C LEU A 89 0.15 -10.63 -3.06
N GLN A 90 -0.59 -9.74 -2.42
CA GLN A 90 -1.39 -10.04 -1.24
C GLN A 90 -2.74 -9.37 -1.29
N THR A 91 -3.65 -9.87 -0.46
CA THR A 91 -4.94 -9.23 -0.20
C THR A 91 -4.92 -8.57 1.17
N MET A 92 -5.51 -7.38 1.30
CA MET A 92 -5.68 -6.66 2.56
C MET A 92 -7.11 -6.14 2.68
N ASN A 93 -7.68 -6.17 3.88
CA ASN A 93 -9.00 -5.58 4.12
C ASN A 93 -8.92 -4.08 4.45
N SER A 94 -10.07 -3.42 4.54
CA SER A 94 -10.16 -1.97 4.82
C SER A 94 -9.70 -1.57 6.25
N ALA A 95 -9.52 -2.53 7.15
CA ALA A 95 -8.90 -2.31 8.47
C ALA A 95 -7.36 -2.37 8.41
N GLY A 96 -6.80 -2.61 7.23
CA GLY A 96 -5.36 -2.79 7.02
C GLY A 96 -4.87 -4.20 7.37
N THR A 97 -5.76 -5.15 7.68
CA THR A 97 -5.36 -6.52 8.01
C THR A 97 -5.05 -7.30 6.75
N VAL A 98 -3.88 -7.93 6.73
CA VAL A 98 -3.42 -8.79 5.63
C VAL A 98 -4.17 -10.12 5.69
N LEU A 99 -4.72 -10.55 4.56
CA LEU A 99 -5.42 -11.82 4.42
C LEU A 99 -4.46 -12.89 3.86
N SER A 100 -4.73 -14.17 4.13
CA SER A 100 -3.78 -15.29 3.99
C SER A 100 -3.34 -15.65 2.56
N ASP A 101 -3.81 -14.96 1.53
CA ASP A 101 -3.47 -15.23 0.14
C ASP A 101 -2.15 -14.55 -0.27
N LEU A 102 -1.02 -15.21 0.01
CA LEU A 102 0.30 -14.78 -0.46
C LEU A 102 0.67 -15.47 -1.77
N ARG A 103 0.80 -14.71 -2.86
CA ARG A 103 1.41 -15.21 -4.11
C ARG A 103 2.77 -14.56 -4.32
N ARG A 104 3.78 -15.41 -4.47
CA ARG A 104 5.17 -14.98 -4.67
C ARG A 104 5.40 -14.64 -6.13
N PHE A 105 6.06 -13.52 -6.39
CA PHE A 105 6.56 -13.19 -7.71
C PHE A 105 8.05 -12.89 -7.62
N HIS A 106 8.81 -13.46 -8.56
CA HIS A 106 10.22 -13.14 -8.73
C HIS A 106 10.35 -12.17 -9.91
N PRO A 107 10.28 -10.84 -9.70
CA PRO A 107 10.77 -9.92 -10.71
C PRO A 107 12.28 -10.12 -10.85
N LEU A 108 12.77 -10.04 -12.09
CA LEU A 108 14.18 -9.77 -12.33
C LEU A 108 14.52 -8.48 -11.55
N SER A 109 15.62 -8.50 -10.80
CA SER A 109 15.96 -7.59 -9.68
C SER A 109 16.00 -6.07 -9.95
N GLN A 110 15.62 -5.62 -11.14
CA GLN A 110 15.75 -4.25 -11.63
C GLN A 110 14.41 -3.59 -11.98
N PHE A 111 13.27 -4.26 -11.76
CA PHE A 111 11.98 -3.75 -12.20
C PHE A 111 11.03 -3.48 -11.03
N GLY A 112 10.32 -2.35 -11.08
CA GLY A 112 9.12 -2.10 -10.29
C GLY A 112 7.95 -2.96 -10.77
N LEU A 113 7.01 -3.25 -9.86
CA LEU A 113 5.81 -4.03 -10.16
C LEU A 113 4.57 -3.19 -9.86
N ASP A 114 3.78 -2.92 -10.89
CA ASP A 114 2.46 -2.30 -10.75
C ASP A 114 1.33 -3.31 -11.01
N ILE A 115 0.18 -3.08 -10.40
CA ILE A 115 -1.05 -3.83 -10.68
C ILE A 115 -1.93 -2.96 -11.57
N GLU A 116 -2.11 -3.38 -12.82
CA GLU A 116 -2.97 -2.64 -13.75
C GLU A 116 -4.45 -2.97 -13.52
N LYS A 117 -4.76 -4.26 -13.37
CA LYS A 117 -6.14 -4.73 -13.21
C LYS A 117 -6.18 -6.15 -12.64
N CYS A 118 -7.17 -6.44 -11.80
CA CYS A 118 -7.52 -7.81 -11.45
C CYS A 118 -9.00 -8.09 -11.75
N THR A 119 -9.29 -9.20 -12.42
CA THR A 119 -10.67 -9.62 -12.74
C THR A 119 -11.26 -10.53 -11.64
N ARG A 120 -10.40 -11.21 -10.88
CA ARG A 120 -10.65 -11.96 -9.62
C ARG A 120 -9.35 -11.97 -8.80
N SER A 121 -9.39 -12.28 -7.50
CA SER A 121 -8.22 -12.39 -6.58
C SER A 121 -7.05 -13.28 -7.07
N ALA A 122 -7.22 -13.97 -8.19
CA ALA A 122 -6.24 -14.88 -8.79
C ALA A 122 -5.77 -14.51 -10.21
N GLN A 123 -6.34 -13.50 -10.87
CA GLN A 123 -5.98 -13.08 -12.23
C GLN A 123 -5.74 -11.58 -12.25
N CYS A 124 -4.47 -11.20 -12.06
CA CYS A 124 -4.01 -9.83 -12.12
C CYS A 124 -3.08 -9.65 -13.31
N ILE A 125 -3.28 -8.57 -14.05
CA ILE A 125 -2.32 -8.07 -15.03
C ILE A 125 -1.31 -7.25 -14.25
N LEU A 126 -0.05 -7.66 -14.36
CA LEU A 126 1.08 -7.03 -13.69
C LEU A 126 1.97 -6.38 -14.74
N GLU A 127 2.28 -5.11 -14.54
CA GLU A 127 3.22 -4.38 -15.39
C GLU A 127 4.57 -4.23 -14.69
N PHE A 128 5.65 -4.52 -15.44
CA PHE A 128 7.01 -4.33 -14.97
C PHE A 128 7.61 -3.09 -15.63
N TYR A 129 8.15 -2.18 -14.83
CA TYR A 129 8.79 -0.96 -15.33
C TYR A 129 10.21 -0.80 -14.77
N ARG A 130 11.07 -0.10 -15.51
CA ARG A 130 12.45 0.22 -15.10
C ARG A 130 12.49 1.46 -14.23
#